data_AF-A0A3Q4GCI5-F1
#
_entry.id   AF-A0A3Q4GCI5-F1
#
_cell.length_a   1.000
_cell.length_b   1.000
_cell.length_c   1.000
_cell.angle_alpha   90.00
_cell.angle_beta   90.00
_cell.angle_gamma   90.00
#
_symmetry.space_group_name_H-M   'P 1'
#
loop_
_entity.id
_entity.type
_entity.pdbx_description
1 polymer ?
#
loop_
_entity_poly.entity_id
_entity_poly.type
_entity_poly.pdbx_seq_one_letter_code
_entity_poly.pdbx_strand_id
1 'polypeptide(L)'
;MTLYHFTCLSVRVIQLTSDSLPLLSVLYISPTEIVAAGHDCCPYQYTYKGPRSLEFVKKLDIPKQTSKGNMSAMQHFRNLDKKATDEETSDLDALHQNSITQLRIVSLGKAKVVQYSSVGLDGAMVIWDFKVLRGCWTLAPPGPLTTTSRQRVKCLAQGHND
;
A
#
# COMPACT_ATOMS: atom_id res chain seq x y z
N MET A 1 40.88 27.91 -7.40
CA MET A 1 40.04 27.17 -8.36
C MET A 1 39.85 25.78 -7.78
N THR A 2 38.81 25.58 -6.98
CA THR A 2 38.61 24.36 -6.19
C THR A 2 37.87 23.34 -7.05
N LEU A 3 38.57 22.29 -7.49
CA LEU A 3 37.96 21.17 -8.18
C LEU A 3 37.12 20.37 -7.16
N TYR A 4 35.80 20.35 -7.34
CA TYR A 4 34.94 19.39 -6.67
C TYR A 4 35.20 18.02 -7.29
N HIS A 5 35.93 17.18 -6.57
CA HIS A 5 36.14 15.78 -6.92
C HIS A 5 34.81 15.05 -6.69
N PHE A 6 34.01 14.88 -7.74
CA PHE A 6 32.85 13.99 -7.73
C PHE A 6 33.38 12.54 -7.72
N THR A 7 33.59 11.99 -6.53
CA THR A 7 33.89 10.57 -6.40
C THR A 7 32.68 9.76 -6.84
N CYS A 8 32.93 8.82 -7.75
CA CYS A 8 31.98 7.84 -8.24
C CYS A 8 31.19 7.22 -7.08
N LEU A 9 29.87 7.42 -7.06
CA LEU A 9 28.97 6.77 -6.11
C LEU A 9 29.09 5.26 -6.31
N SER A 10 29.77 4.59 -5.38
CA SER A 10 29.85 3.13 -5.34
C SER A 10 28.43 2.56 -5.31
N VAL A 11 28.01 1.94 -6.42
CA VAL A 11 26.74 1.22 -6.50
C VAL A 11 26.85 0.01 -5.57
N ARG A 12 26.00 -0.03 -4.55
CA ARG A 12 25.94 -1.13 -3.58
C ARG A 12 24.58 -1.80 -3.66
N VAL A 13 24.60 -3.12 -3.83
CA VAL A 13 23.39 -3.94 -3.84
C VAL A 13 23.05 -4.34 -2.42
N ILE A 14 21.78 -4.16 -2.03
CA ILE A 14 21.22 -4.66 -0.78
C ILE A 14 20.23 -5.75 -1.13
N GLN A 15 20.33 -6.89 -0.47
CA GLN A 15 19.40 -8.00 -0.63
C GLN A 15 18.54 -8.11 0.63
N LEU A 16 17.23 -8.20 0.43
CA LEU A 16 16.27 -8.46 1.49
C LEU A 16 15.52 -9.75 1.13
N THR A 17 15.61 -10.75 1.99
CA THR A 17 14.75 -11.93 1.94
C THR A 17 13.44 -11.61 2.64
N SER A 18 12.31 -11.90 2.01
CA SER A 18 10.98 -11.68 2.57
C SER A 18 10.12 -12.91 2.36
N ASP A 19 9.23 -13.18 3.31
CA ASP A 19 8.26 -14.28 3.25
C ASP A 19 7.04 -13.92 2.38
N SER A 20 6.96 -12.67 1.88
CA SER A 20 5.93 -12.18 0.97
C SER A 20 6.04 -12.81 -0.41
N LEU A 21 4.94 -12.88 -1.14
CA LEU A 21 4.98 -13.16 -2.58
C LEU A 21 5.75 -12.04 -3.32
N PRO A 22 6.20 -12.27 -4.57
CA PRO A 22 7.03 -11.31 -5.28
C PRO A 22 6.40 -9.92 -5.39
N LEU A 23 7.23 -8.91 -5.13
CA LEU A 23 6.88 -7.50 -5.25
C LEU A 23 7.06 -7.05 -6.70
N LEU A 24 6.07 -6.33 -7.23
CA LEU A 24 6.05 -5.87 -8.62
C LEU A 24 6.35 -4.38 -8.76
N SER A 25 6.07 -3.59 -7.70
CA SER A 25 6.25 -2.15 -7.72
C SER A 25 6.85 -1.66 -6.41
N VAL A 26 7.75 -0.68 -6.51
CA VAL A 26 8.46 -0.06 -5.38
C VAL A 26 8.38 1.45 -5.54
N LEU A 27 8.12 2.14 -4.43
CA LEU A 27 7.99 3.58 -4.35
C LEU A 27 8.78 4.12 -3.16
N TYR A 28 9.68 5.06 -3.42
CA TYR A 28 10.37 5.80 -2.36
C TYR A 28 9.46 6.92 -1.84
N ILE A 29 9.14 6.87 -0.55
CA ILE A 29 8.32 7.88 0.15
C ILE A 29 9.21 8.92 0.81
N SER A 30 10.41 8.51 1.23
CA SER A 30 11.48 9.36 1.72
C SER A 30 12.84 8.72 1.37
N PRO A 31 13.97 9.38 1.66
CA PRO A 31 15.30 8.76 1.49
C PRO A 31 15.50 7.46 2.28
N THR A 32 14.70 7.23 3.33
CA THR A 32 14.81 6.05 4.20
C THR A 32 13.55 5.19 4.19
N GLU A 33 12.45 5.63 3.60
CA GLU A 33 11.17 4.93 3.65
C GLU A 33 10.72 4.52 2.25
N ILE A 34 10.40 3.25 2.13
CA ILE A 34 10.03 2.61 0.87
C ILE A 34 8.68 1.90 1.06
N VAL A 35 7.81 2.03 0.08
CA VAL A 35 6.60 1.22 -0.03
C VAL A 35 6.75 0.27 -1.22
N ALA A 36 6.42 -1.00 -1.03
CA ALA A 36 6.40 -1.97 -2.12
C ALA A 36 5.12 -2.78 -2.10
N ALA A 37 4.69 -3.25 -3.27
CA ALA A 37 3.47 -4.03 -3.44
C ALA A 37 3.63 -5.00 -4.61
N GLY A 38 2.81 -6.07 -4.62
CA GLY A 38 2.85 -7.09 -5.65
C GLY A 38 1.73 -8.12 -5.50
N HIS A 39 2.11 -9.39 -5.53
CA HIS A 39 1.17 -10.51 -5.59
C HIS A 39 0.37 -10.76 -4.30
N ASP A 40 0.81 -10.24 -3.15
CA ASP A 40 0.03 -10.30 -1.92
C ASP A 40 -1.17 -9.33 -1.90
N CYS A 41 -1.40 -8.59 -2.99
CA CYS A 41 -2.55 -7.68 -3.15
C CYS A 41 -2.60 -6.54 -2.11
N CYS A 42 -1.48 -6.25 -1.44
CA CYS A 42 -1.40 -5.23 -0.41
C CYS A 42 -0.03 -4.53 -0.41
N PRO A 43 0.03 -3.26 0.04
CA PRO A 43 1.30 -2.55 0.19
C PRO A 43 1.98 -2.85 1.52
N TYR A 44 3.31 -2.89 1.47
CA TYR A 44 4.23 -3.09 2.59
C TYR A 44 5.17 -1.90 2.73
N GLN A 45 5.49 -1.54 3.97
CA GLN A 45 6.46 -0.50 4.29
C GLN A 45 7.80 -1.13 4.68
N TYR A 46 8.88 -0.57 4.17
CA TYR A 46 10.26 -0.89 4.51
C TYR A 46 11.02 0.37 4.90
N THR A 47 11.99 0.21 5.82
CA THR A 47 12.86 1.30 6.27
C THR A 47 14.33 0.96 6.02
N TYR A 48 15.07 1.92 5.50
CA TYR A 48 16.51 1.85 5.25
C TYR A 48 17.26 2.51 6.41
N LYS A 49 18.00 1.72 7.18
CA LYS A 49 18.77 2.19 8.35
C LYS A 49 20.27 2.32 8.09
N GLY A 50 20.72 2.01 6.88
CA GLY A 50 22.12 2.14 6.50
C GLY A 50 22.60 0.97 5.63
N PRO A 51 23.91 0.92 5.32
CA PRO A 51 24.46 -0.09 4.42
C PRO A 51 24.07 -1.50 4.87
N ARG A 52 23.42 -2.26 3.99
CA ARG A 52 22.90 -3.62 4.22
C ARG A 52 21.72 -3.77 5.19
N SER A 53 21.13 -2.66 5.66
CA SER A 53 19.97 -2.70 6.58
C SER A 53 18.75 -2.08 5.91
N LEU A 54 18.00 -2.93 5.20
CA LEU A 54 16.64 -2.67 4.76
C LEU A 54 15.73 -3.61 5.56
N GLU A 55 14.78 -3.05 6.28
CA GLU A 55 13.95 -3.83 7.21
C GLU A 55 12.47 -3.69 6.86
N PHE A 56 11.73 -4.79 6.98
CA PHE A 56 10.27 -4.77 6.92
C PHE A 56 9.72 -4.06 8.16
N VAL A 57 8.82 -3.09 7.95
CA VAL A 57 8.16 -2.35 9.02
C VAL A 57 6.78 -2.95 9.28
N LYS A 58 5.91 -2.96 8.27
CA LYS A 58 4.53 -3.46 8.39
C LYS A 58 3.79 -3.55 7.07
N LYS A 59 2.67 -4.29 7.07
CA LYS A 59 1.60 -4.21 6.08
C LYS A 59 0.84 -2.89 6.27
N LEU A 60 0.57 -2.18 5.18
CA LEU A 60 -0.14 -0.89 5.18
C LEU A 60 -1.65 -1.03 4.95
N ASP A 61 -2.10 -2.24 4.63
CA ASP A 61 -3.52 -2.53 4.45
C ASP A 61 -4.26 -2.58 5.79
N ILE A 62 -5.49 -2.06 5.80
CA ILE A 62 -6.31 -2.02 7.01
C ILE A 62 -7.30 -3.19 6.92
N PRO A 63 -7.27 -4.14 7.86
CA PRO A 63 -8.26 -5.21 7.91
C PRO A 63 -9.66 -4.61 7.88
N LYS A 64 -10.60 -5.23 7.15
CA LYS A 64 -12.01 -4.82 7.22
C LYS A 64 -12.47 -4.97 8.68
N GLN A 65 -12.52 -3.87 9.45
CA GLN A 65 -13.30 -3.86 10.69
C GLN A 65 -14.77 -4.01 10.30
N THR A 66 -15.22 -5.26 10.21
CA THR A 66 -16.64 -5.55 10.30
C THR A 66 -16.99 -5.35 11.76
N SER A 67 -17.88 -4.39 12.04
CA SER A 67 -18.51 -4.31 13.35
C SER A 67 -19.10 -5.69 13.64
N LYS A 68 -18.58 -6.40 14.64
CA LYS A 68 -19.13 -7.67 15.12
C LYS A 68 -20.48 -7.40 15.78
N GLY A 69 -21.49 -7.05 14.98
CA GLY A 69 -22.88 -7.15 15.39
C GLY A 69 -23.22 -8.63 15.50
N ASN A 70 -24.03 -9.00 16.49
CA ASN A 70 -24.53 -10.37 16.63
C ASN A 70 -25.36 -10.73 15.38
N MET A 71 -24.75 -11.45 14.44
CA MET A 71 -25.44 -11.98 13.27
C MET A 71 -26.37 -13.11 13.71
N SER A 72 -27.67 -12.99 13.46
CA SER A 72 -28.62 -14.07 13.73
C SER A 72 -28.30 -15.29 12.85
N ALA A 73 -28.57 -16.50 13.37
CA ALA A 73 -28.44 -17.74 12.60
C ALA A 73 -29.20 -17.68 11.26
N MET A 74 -30.40 -17.08 11.23
CA MET A 74 -31.17 -16.90 9.99
C MET A 74 -30.45 -15.99 8.99
N GLN A 75 -29.80 -14.94 9.47
CA GLN A 75 -29.02 -14.04 8.62
C GLN A 75 -27.75 -14.73 8.09
N HIS A 76 -27.14 -15.60 8.89
CA HIS A 76 -26.02 -16.44 8.46
C HIS A 76 -26.42 -17.39 7.34
N PHE A 77 -27.53 -18.12 7.47
CA PHE A 77 -28.04 -19.01 6.42
C PHE A 77 -28.38 -18.25 5.13
N ARG A 78 -29.07 -17.10 5.22
CA ARG A 78 -29.36 -16.26 4.05
C ARG A 78 -28.10 -15.76 3.33
N ASN A 79 -27.04 -15.46 4.08
CA ASN A 79 -25.77 -15.02 3.49
C ASN A 79 -25.04 -16.19 2.81
N LEU A 80 -25.13 -17.40 3.36
CA LEU A 80 -24.58 -18.60 2.74
C LEU A 80 -25.33 -18.96 1.44
N ASP A 81 -26.66 -18.96 1.46
CA ASP A 81 -27.47 -19.27 0.27
C ASP A 81 -27.21 -18.28 -0.87
N LYS A 82 -27.04 -16.99 -0.54
CA LYS A 82 -26.62 -15.97 -1.53
C LYS A 82 -25.25 -16.26 -2.12
N LYS A 83 -24.26 -16.57 -1.29
CA LYS A 83 -22.91 -16.90 -1.76
C LYS A 83 -22.87 -18.14 -2.65
N ALA A 84 -23.72 -19.13 -2.38
CA ALA A 84 -23.80 -20.36 -3.18
C ALA A 84 -24.48 -20.17 -4.55
N THR A 85 -25.19 -19.05 -4.74
CA THR A 85 -25.88 -18.73 -6.01
C THR A 85 -25.11 -17.73 -6.87
N ASP A 86 -24.22 -16.94 -6.28
CA ASP A 86 -23.26 -16.08 -6.98
C ASP A 86 -22.00 -16.89 -7.37
N GLU A 87 -21.40 -16.62 -8.54
CA GLU A 87 -20.08 -17.16 -8.90
C GLU A 87 -19.05 -16.66 -7.87
N GLU A 88 -18.55 -17.55 -7.01
CA GLU A 88 -17.71 -17.19 -5.85
C GLU A 88 -16.47 -16.38 -6.26
N THR A 89 -16.46 -15.08 -5.97
CA THR A 89 -15.22 -14.31 -5.88
C THR A 89 -14.65 -14.51 -4.49
N SER A 90 -13.51 -15.20 -4.37
CA SER A 90 -12.80 -15.33 -3.10
C SER A 90 -12.33 -13.96 -2.61
N ASP A 91 -13.12 -13.32 -1.75
CA ASP A 91 -12.78 -12.02 -1.17
C ASP A 91 -11.57 -12.17 -0.25
N LEU A 92 -10.39 -11.74 -0.72
CA LEU A 92 -9.19 -11.57 0.09
C LEU A 92 -9.46 -10.53 1.18
N ASP A 93 -8.85 -10.69 2.35
CA ASP A 93 -8.79 -9.63 3.38
C ASP A 93 -7.74 -8.58 3.00
N ALA A 94 -7.94 -8.00 1.81
CA ALA A 94 -7.17 -6.91 1.27
C ALA A 94 -8.08 -5.97 0.45
N LEU A 95 -7.66 -4.72 0.30
CA LEU A 95 -8.41 -3.77 -0.54
C LEU A 95 -8.38 -4.17 -2.02
N HIS A 96 -7.23 -4.63 -2.52
CA HIS A 96 -7.15 -5.22 -3.85
C HIS A 96 -7.50 -6.71 -3.80
N GLN A 97 -8.15 -7.17 -4.86
CA GLN A 97 -8.55 -8.58 -5.05
C GLN A 97 -7.67 -9.28 -6.10
N ASN A 98 -6.59 -8.63 -6.51
CA ASN A 98 -5.57 -9.17 -7.39
C ASN A 98 -4.27 -8.35 -7.21
N SER A 99 -3.20 -8.82 -7.85
CA SER A 99 -1.86 -8.28 -7.76
C SER A 99 -1.82 -6.76 -8.03
N ILE A 100 -1.13 -6.03 -7.16
CA ILE A 100 -0.83 -4.61 -7.36
C ILE A 100 0.36 -4.51 -8.32
N THR A 101 0.17 -3.84 -9.45
CA THR A 101 1.19 -3.76 -10.51
C THR A 101 1.93 -2.44 -10.51
N GLN A 102 1.34 -1.38 -9.96
CA GLN A 102 1.97 -0.06 -9.96
C GLN A 102 1.59 0.78 -8.74
N LEU A 103 2.60 1.46 -8.20
CA LEU A 103 2.51 2.48 -7.17
C LEU A 103 2.93 3.84 -7.75
N ARG A 104 2.24 4.93 -7.38
CA ARG A 104 2.59 6.29 -7.84
C ARG A 104 2.29 7.35 -6.80
N ILE A 105 3.16 8.35 -6.69
CA ILE A 105 2.90 9.54 -5.87
C ILE A 105 1.73 10.32 -6.47
N VAL A 106 0.76 10.66 -5.62
CA VAL A 106 -0.42 11.47 -6.00
C VAL A 106 -0.21 12.91 -5.57
N SER A 107 0.25 13.13 -4.34
CA SER A 107 0.46 14.47 -3.81
C SER A 107 1.69 14.56 -2.92
N LEU A 108 2.38 15.69 -3.03
CA LEU A 108 3.53 16.07 -2.23
C LEU A 108 3.16 17.26 -1.35
N GLY A 109 3.59 17.21 -0.09
CA GLY A 109 3.63 18.37 0.81
C GLY A 109 4.94 19.13 0.65
N LYS A 110 5.25 20.00 1.62
CA LYS A 110 6.43 20.89 1.59
C LYS A 110 7.80 20.19 1.45
N ALA A 111 7.87 18.87 1.67
CA ALA A 111 9.05 18.01 1.39
C ALA A 111 8.77 16.50 1.57
N LYS A 112 7.50 16.07 1.64
CA LYS A 112 7.12 14.69 1.98
C LYS A 112 5.96 14.24 1.11
N VAL A 113 5.93 12.97 0.73
CA VAL A 113 4.74 12.38 0.10
C VAL A 113 3.59 12.40 1.11
N VAL A 114 2.45 12.93 0.69
CA VAL A 114 1.22 12.97 1.50
C VAL A 114 0.29 11.85 1.06
N GLN A 115 0.20 11.60 -0.25
CA GLN A 115 -0.61 10.53 -0.80
C GLN A 115 0.10 9.78 -1.91
N TYR A 116 -0.18 8.49 -2.01
CA TYR A 116 0.19 7.66 -3.14
C TYR A 116 -1.01 6.83 -3.61
N SER A 117 -0.98 6.35 -4.84
CA SER A 117 -1.96 5.45 -5.40
C SER A 117 -1.36 4.07 -5.64
N SER A 118 -2.23 3.06 -5.61
CA SER A 118 -1.97 1.74 -6.17
C SER A 118 -3.01 1.40 -7.23
N VAL A 119 -2.58 0.69 -8.26
CA VAL A 119 -3.47 0.06 -9.25
C VAL A 119 -3.18 -1.44 -9.30
N GLY A 120 -4.24 -2.22 -9.41
CA GLY A 120 -4.15 -3.68 -9.46
C GLY A 120 -4.83 -4.26 -10.70
N LEU A 121 -4.55 -5.54 -10.96
CA LEU A 121 -5.20 -6.31 -12.03
C LEU A 121 -6.69 -6.56 -11.78
N ASP A 122 -7.18 -6.20 -10.59
CA ASP A 122 -8.59 -6.19 -10.21
C ASP A 122 -9.34 -4.95 -10.71
N GLY A 123 -8.69 -4.10 -11.52
CA GLY A 123 -9.24 -2.87 -12.06
C GLY A 123 -9.50 -1.79 -11.01
N ALA A 124 -9.01 -1.97 -9.77
CA ALA A 124 -9.16 -0.98 -8.72
C ALA A 124 -7.99 0.01 -8.76
N MET A 125 -8.29 1.30 -8.56
CA MET A 125 -7.32 2.29 -8.09
C MET A 125 -7.66 2.66 -6.65
N VAL A 126 -6.65 2.60 -5.77
CA VAL A 126 -6.78 2.94 -4.35
C VAL A 126 -5.83 4.08 -4.01
N ILE A 127 -6.35 5.10 -3.32
CA ILE A 127 -5.56 6.20 -2.78
C ILE A 127 -5.22 5.92 -1.33
N TRP A 128 -3.93 6.04 -1.00
CA TRP A 128 -3.36 5.83 0.32
C TRP A 128 -2.89 7.17 0.86
N ASP A 129 -3.30 7.52 2.07
CA ASP A 129 -2.97 8.79 2.73
C ASP A 129 -2.06 8.55 3.93
N PHE A 130 -0.91 9.22 3.96
CA PHE A 130 -0.05 9.25 5.13
C PHE A 130 -0.61 10.27 6.12
N LYS A 131 -1.35 9.80 7.14
CA LYS A 131 -1.89 10.68 8.19
C LYS A 131 -0.81 11.60 8.74
N VAL A 132 -0.91 12.88 8.41
CA VAL A 132 -0.27 13.94 9.19
C VAL A 132 -1.06 14.01 10.49
N LEU A 133 -0.53 13.46 11.58
CA LEU A 133 -1.05 13.76 12.91
C LEU A 133 -0.92 15.27 13.12
N ARG A 134 -1.99 16.03 12.84
CA ARG A 134 -2.08 17.43 13.23
C ARG A 134 -2.40 17.46 14.72
N GLY A 135 -1.36 17.40 15.55
CA GLY A 135 -1.48 17.54 16.99
C GLY A 135 -0.20 17.12 17.71
N CYS A 136 0.42 18.07 18.41
CA CYS A 136 1.64 17.93 19.21
C CYS A 136 2.97 17.95 18.43
N TRP A 137 3.44 19.17 18.15
CA TRP A 137 4.87 19.43 17.95
C TRP A 137 5.61 19.23 19.28
N THR A 138 6.08 18.02 19.56
CA THR A 138 7.21 17.79 20.50
C THR A 138 7.97 16.53 20.09
N LEU A 139 9.17 16.74 19.51
CA LEU A 139 10.40 15.93 19.59
C LEU A 139 10.36 14.38 19.45
N ALA A 140 9.31 13.75 18.93
CA ALA A 140 9.35 12.31 18.64
C ALA A 140 9.95 12.01 17.25
N PRO A 141 10.77 10.95 17.09
CA PRO A 141 11.17 10.44 15.77
C PRO A 141 9.92 10.09 14.94
N PRO A 142 9.98 10.14 13.60
CA PRO A 142 8.82 9.93 12.74
C PRO A 142 8.15 8.58 13.10
N GLY A 143 6.95 8.67 13.68
CA GLY A 143 6.16 7.51 14.05
C GLY A 143 5.71 6.72 12.81
N PRO A 144 5.28 5.45 12.99
CA PRO A 144 4.99 4.55 11.89
C PRO A 144 3.77 5.02 11.07
N LEU A 145 3.89 4.97 9.74
CA LEU A 145 2.93 5.49 8.75
C LEU A 145 1.56 4.81 8.89
N THR A 146 0.48 5.51 9.21
CA THR A 146 -0.86 4.90 9.24
C THR A 146 -1.69 5.39 8.06
N THR A 147 -2.12 4.45 7.21
CA THR A 147 -3.04 4.73 6.12
C THR A 147 -4.47 4.76 6.65
N THR A 148 -5.27 5.75 6.27
CA THR A 148 -6.73 5.70 6.40
C THR A 148 -7.36 6.60 5.34
N SER A 149 -7.85 6.04 4.23
CA SER A 149 -9.04 6.55 3.53
C SER A 149 -9.38 5.64 2.34
N ARG A 150 -10.66 5.25 2.25
CA ARG A 150 -11.21 4.36 1.23
C ARG A 150 -11.82 5.19 0.10
N GLN A 151 -11.14 5.28 -1.03
CA GLN A 151 -11.81 5.57 -2.29
C GLN A 151 -11.34 4.57 -3.34
N ARG A 152 -12.15 3.52 -3.56
CA ARG A 152 -12.05 2.69 -4.76
C ARG A 152 -12.63 3.52 -5.89
N VAL A 153 -11.78 4.19 -6.63
CA VAL A 153 -12.21 4.82 -7.88
C VAL A 153 -12.24 3.71 -8.92
N LYS A 154 -13.43 3.21 -9.24
CA LYS A 154 -13.59 2.38 -10.44
C LYS A 154 -13.45 3.30 -11.64
N CYS A 155 -12.36 3.18 -12.40
CA CYS A 155 -12.32 3.78 -13.72
C CYS A 155 -13.39 3.07 -14.56
N LEU A 156 -14.52 3.73 -14.82
CA LEU A 156 -15.41 3.29 -15.88
C LEU A 156 -14.64 3.47 -17.18
N ALA A 157 -14.27 2.37 -17.84
CA ALA A 157 -13.93 2.44 -19.24
C ALA A 157 -15.19 2.94 -19.97
N GLN A 158 -15.15 4.16 -20.49
CA GLN A 158 -16.16 4.60 -21.45
C GLN A 158 -15.98 3.73 -22.69
N GLY A 159 -16.89 2.79 -22.89
CA GLY A 159 -16.95 2.00 -24.11
C GLY A 159 -17.05 2.95 -25.30
N HIS A 160 -16.05 2.92 -26.16
CA HIS A 160 -16.19 3.43 -27.52
C HIS A 160 -17.07 2.40 -28.23
N ASN A 161 -18.33 2.75 -28.44
CA ASN A 161 -19.15 2.04 -29.41
C ASN A 161 -18.71 2.55 -30.77
N ASP A 162 -17.98 1.71 -31.52
CA ASP A 162 -17.86 1.85 -32.97
C ASP A 162 -19.20 1.58 -33.65
#